data_AF-A0AAD8IVS0-F1
#
_entry.id   AF-A0AAD8IVS0-F1
#
_cell.length_a   1.000
_cell.length_b   1.000
_cell.length_c   1.000
_cell.angle_alpha   90.00
_cell.angle_beta   90.00
_cell.angle_gamma   90.00
#
_symmetry.space_group_name_H-M   'P 1'
#
loop_
_entity.id
_entity.type
_entity.pdbx_description
1 polymer ?
#
loop_
_entity_poly.entity_id
_entity_poly.type
_entity_poly.pdbx_seq_one_letter_code
_entity_poly.pdbx_strand_id
1 'polypeptide(L)'
;MTFNTLLSLTTEKIVWSVRVRAQAVWKGINRKTNEFKGFNIIFIDEQSCRIHAFMSEKLCDGYALDLKEGQLYSLSNFNVHKYKGDEINRYVVGMCEKSAVTCLVSAEEPSKSRVKFKLYDGRNEAIVTFFNEFGQAFERALKEHSEEHVVIIVASAKVNKYEANQEIYLSNYPATRFYINQNHYSVSKIQKSMILGTEDKDEDATIFTVKEIKQLGKD
;
A
#
# COMPACT_ATOMS: atom_id res chain seq x y z
N MET A 1 5.23 10.80 28.99
CA MET A 1 5.42 11.57 27.75
C MET A 1 4.11 11.58 27.00
N THR A 2 3.66 12.76 26.55
CA THR A 2 2.44 12.90 25.73
C THR A 2 2.84 12.84 24.27
N PHE A 3 2.21 11.96 23.49
CA PHE A 3 2.45 11.84 22.05
C PHE A 3 1.41 12.64 21.27
N ASN A 4 1.84 13.28 20.18
CA ASN A 4 1.01 13.90 19.17
C ASN A 4 0.51 12.85 18.16
N THR A 5 -0.64 13.10 17.55
CA THR A 5 -1.13 12.33 16.40
C THR A 5 -0.54 12.87 15.11
N LEU A 6 -0.44 12.05 14.06
CA LEU A 6 0.11 12.50 12.77
C LEU A 6 -0.77 13.58 12.13
N LEU A 7 -2.09 13.54 12.36
CA LEU A 7 -3.03 14.54 11.88
C LEU A 7 -2.79 15.93 12.49
N SER A 8 -2.26 15.99 13.72
CA SER A 8 -1.99 17.24 14.43
C SER A 8 -0.67 17.93 14.01
N LEU A 9 0.14 17.28 13.18
CA LEU A 9 1.43 17.80 12.77
C LEU A 9 1.29 19.00 11.84
N THR A 10 2.09 20.04 12.09
CA THR A 10 2.18 21.24 11.25
C THR A 10 3.62 21.56 10.90
N THR A 11 3.83 22.37 9.87
CA THR A 11 5.17 22.81 9.44
C THR A 11 5.73 23.96 10.30
N GLU A 12 4.94 24.49 11.23
CA GLU A 12 5.28 25.67 12.03
C GLU A 12 6.08 25.35 13.30
N LYS A 13 6.13 24.06 13.68
CA LYS A 13 6.86 23.59 14.86
C LYS A 13 7.87 22.53 14.44
N ILE A 14 8.96 22.46 15.20
CA ILE A 14 10.09 21.52 15.00
C ILE A 14 10.26 20.54 16.16
N VAL A 15 9.56 20.76 17.28
CA VAL A 15 9.58 19.89 18.46
C VAL A 15 8.27 19.12 18.50
N TRP A 16 8.31 17.92 17.93
CA TRP A 16 7.20 16.97 17.91
C TRP A 16 7.61 15.70 18.62
N SER A 17 6.63 14.99 19.19
CA SER A 17 6.82 13.64 19.70
C SER A 17 5.65 12.77 19.23
N VAL A 18 5.92 11.69 18.49
CA VAL A 18 4.88 10.81 17.95
C VAL A 18 5.21 9.36 18.27
N ARG A 19 4.16 8.53 18.41
CA ARG A 19 4.28 7.08 18.52
C ARG A 19 3.69 6.44 17.28
N VAL A 20 4.53 5.78 16.49
CA VAL A 20 4.18 5.31 15.15
C VAL A 20 4.74 3.93 14.87
N ARG A 21 4.09 3.18 14.00
CA ARG A 21 4.59 1.90 13.49
C ARG A 21 5.24 2.10 12.13
N ALA A 22 6.43 1.53 11.92
CA ALA A 22 7.05 1.51 10.60
C ALA A 22 6.32 0.50 9.71
N GLN A 23 5.56 1.00 8.74
CA GLN A 23 4.80 0.17 7.81
C GLN A 23 5.68 -0.36 6.67
N ALA A 24 6.50 0.50 6.08
CA ALA A 24 7.45 0.15 5.04
C ALA A 24 8.75 0.92 5.25
N VAL A 25 9.89 0.26 5.09
CA VAL A 25 11.24 0.81 5.22
C VAL A 25 12.04 0.42 3.98
N TRP A 26 12.70 1.38 3.35
CA TRP A 26 13.57 1.10 2.21
C TRP A 26 14.73 2.07 2.10
N LYS A 27 15.81 1.63 1.44
CA LYS A 27 16.97 2.48 1.16
C LYS A 27 16.61 3.52 0.10
N GLY A 28 16.85 4.80 0.43
CA GLY A 28 16.92 5.88 -0.54
C GLY A 28 18.28 5.85 -1.22
N ILE A 29 18.29 5.63 -2.52
CA ILE A 29 19.51 5.53 -3.33
C ILE A 29 19.46 6.59 -4.42
N ASN A 30 20.60 7.20 -4.73
CA ASN A 30 20.74 8.08 -5.88
C ASN A 30 20.66 7.25 -7.17
N ARG A 31 19.65 7.52 -8.02
CA ARG A 31 19.47 6.76 -9.27
C ARG A 31 20.63 6.88 -10.26
N LYS A 32 21.46 7.94 -10.17
CA LYS A 32 22.58 8.16 -11.08
C LYS A 32 23.88 7.54 -10.56
N THR A 33 24.20 7.79 -9.29
CA THR A 33 25.47 7.38 -8.68
C THR A 33 25.39 6.05 -7.94
N ASN A 34 24.17 5.53 -7.73
CA ASN A 34 23.88 4.34 -6.92
C ASN A 34 24.32 4.46 -5.44
N GLU A 35 24.56 5.70 -4.98
CA GLU A 35 24.96 5.99 -3.60
C GLU A 35 23.77 5.96 -2.64
N PHE A 36 24.00 5.41 -1.46
CA PHE A 36 23.05 5.47 -0.37
C PHE A 36 22.86 6.92 0.10
N LYS A 37 21.62 7.33 0.38
CA LYS A 37 21.29 8.66 0.91
C LYS A 37 20.67 8.63 2.30
N GLY A 38 20.17 7.46 2.71
CA GLY A 38 19.37 7.31 3.92
C GLY A 38 18.21 6.34 3.75
N PHE A 39 17.35 6.26 4.75
CA PHE A 39 16.14 5.44 4.72
C PHE A 39 14.89 6.27 4.47
N ASN A 40 14.01 5.73 3.64
CA ASN A 40 12.65 6.19 3.50
C ASN A 40 11.73 5.26 4.29
N ILE A 41 10.74 5.85 4.95
CA ILE A 41 9.88 5.12 5.88
C ILE A 41 8.46 5.61 5.73
N ILE A 42 7.49 4.71 5.58
CA ILE A 42 6.08 5.05 5.78
C ILE A 42 5.74 4.70 7.21
N PHE A 43 5.38 5.71 8.01
CA PHE A 43 4.88 5.55 9.36
C PHE A 43 3.36 5.59 9.37
N ILE A 44 2.76 4.81 10.27
CA ILE A 44 1.33 4.82 10.56
C ILE A 44 1.10 4.98 12.06
N ASP A 45 0.12 5.81 12.44
CA ASP A 45 -0.30 5.98 13.83
C ASP A 45 -1.56 5.18 14.17
N GLU A 46 -2.05 5.32 15.41
CA GLU A 46 -3.27 4.66 15.90
C GLU A 46 -4.55 5.16 15.20
N GLN A 47 -4.53 6.37 14.63
CA GLN A 47 -5.63 6.94 13.87
C GLN A 47 -5.61 6.48 12.40
N SER A 48 -4.75 5.52 12.06
CA SER A 48 -4.51 5.06 10.69
C SER A 48 -4.05 6.18 9.74
N CYS A 49 -3.55 7.30 10.29
CA CYS A 49 -2.91 8.34 9.50
C CYS A 49 -1.53 7.87 9.08
N ARG A 50 -1.11 8.21 7.87
CA ARG A 50 0.19 7.84 7.33
C ARG A 50 1.03 9.07 7.04
N ILE A 51 2.34 8.94 7.26
CA ILE A 51 3.31 9.96 6.88
C ILE A 51 4.55 9.31 6.28
N HIS A 52 5.08 9.91 5.22
CA HIS A 52 6.38 9.55 4.66
C HIS A 52 7.47 10.32 5.42
N ALA A 53 8.43 9.58 5.98
CA ALA A 53 9.61 10.11 6.65
C ALA A 53 10.88 9.74 5.88
N PHE A 54 11.87 10.61 5.98
CA PHE A 54 13.21 10.40 5.43
C PHE A 54 14.25 10.62 6.52
N MET A 55 15.13 9.63 6.71
CA MET A 55 16.24 9.66 7.64
C MET A 55 17.55 9.63 6.83
N SER A 56 18.36 10.68 6.94
CA SER A 56 19.62 10.79 6.19
C SER A 56 20.63 9.72 6.63
N GLU A 57 21.48 9.28 5.70
CA GLU A 57 22.65 8.43 5.95
C GLU A 57 23.49 8.91 7.14
N LYS A 58 23.68 10.22 7.30
CA LYS A 58 24.46 10.80 8.41
C LYS A 58 23.88 10.52 9.80
N LEU A 59 22.59 10.20 9.87
CA LEU A 59 21.88 9.84 11.09
C LEU A 59 21.63 8.33 11.19
N CYS A 60 22.03 7.55 10.19
CA CYS A 60 21.83 6.10 10.17
C CYS A 60 22.81 5.36 11.07
N ASP A 61 23.98 5.95 11.35
CA ASP A 61 24.98 5.40 12.25
C ASP A 61 24.38 5.24 13.66
N GLY A 62 24.12 4.00 14.05
CA GLY A 62 23.49 3.61 15.32
C GLY A 62 22.03 3.14 15.21
N TYR A 63 21.24 3.64 14.25
CA TYR A 63 19.80 3.35 14.16
C TYR A 63 19.41 2.42 13.00
N ALA A 64 20.30 2.24 12.02
CA ALA A 64 20.01 1.45 10.82
C ALA A 64 19.67 -0.02 11.10
N LEU A 65 20.24 -0.61 12.16
CA LEU A 65 19.98 -1.99 12.56
C LEU A 65 18.64 -2.16 13.30
N ASP A 66 18.15 -1.09 13.91
CA ASP A 66 16.96 -1.11 14.76
C ASP A 66 15.68 -0.76 13.98
N LEU A 67 15.82 -0.16 12.79
CA LEU A 67 14.71 0.22 11.95
C LEU A 67 14.19 -0.98 11.14
N LYS A 68 13.11 -1.60 11.61
CA LYS A 68 12.49 -2.80 11.06
C LYS A 68 11.01 -2.56 10.82
N GLU A 69 10.50 -3.16 9.75
CA GLU A 69 9.08 -3.11 9.43
C GLU A 69 8.24 -3.79 10.51
N GLY A 70 7.04 -3.28 10.72
CA GLY A 70 6.10 -3.75 11.73
C GLY A 70 6.41 -3.28 13.15
N GLN A 71 7.58 -2.72 13.43
CA GLN A 71 7.95 -2.28 14.78
C GLN A 71 7.38 -0.91 15.15
N LEU A 72 7.15 -0.69 16.45
CA LEU A 72 6.68 0.56 17.03
C LEU A 72 7.85 1.42 17.48
N TYR A 73 7.80 2.70 17.15
CA TYR A 73 8.83 3.69 17.46
C TYR A 73 8.22 4.90 18.16
N SER A 74 8.99 5.49 19.07
CA SER A 74 8.73 6.82 19.62
C SER A 74 9.72 7.78 18.96
N LEU A 75 9.22 8.63 18.08
CA LEU A 75 10.03 9.60 17.34
C LEU A 75 9.90 10.96 18.00
N SER A 76 10.98 11.72 18.08
CA SER A 76 10.95 13.08 18.60
C SER A 76 11.95 13.99 17.89
N ASN A 77 11.74 15.31 17.97
CA ASN A 77 12.64 16.34 17.43
C ASN A 77 12.89 16.23 15.91
N PHE A 78 11.81 16.18 15.12
CA PHE A 78 11.87 16.08 13.67
C PHE A 78 11.14 17.24 12.99
N ASN A 79 11.52 17.52 11.74
CA ASN A 79 10.89 18.54 10.92
C ASN A 79 9.76 17.96 10.06
N VAL A 80 8.68 18.72 9.91
CA VAL A 80 7.54 18.34 9.06
C VAL A 80 7.51 19.26 7.84
N HIS A 81 7.41 18.66 6.65
CA HIS A 81 7.33 19.38 5.39
C HIS A 81 5.99 19.13 4.71
N LYS A 82 5.50 20.12 3.96
CA LYS A 82 4.32 19.92 3.11
C LYS A 82 4.63 18.89 2.03
N TYR A 83 3.70 17.97 1.84
CA TYR A 83 3.75 17.01 0.76
C TYR A 83 3.63 17.72 -0.60
N LYS A 84 4.52 17.38 -1.53
CA LYS A 84 4.65 18.08 -2.83
C LYS A 84 3.78 17.50 -3.95
N GLY A 85 3.12 16.36 -3.73
CA GLY A 85 2.26 15.72 -4.75
C GLY A 85 2.97 14.70 -5.65
N ASP A 86 4.27 14.47 -5.48
CA ASP A 86 5.06 13.65 -6.41
C ASP A 86 4.84 12.12 -6.26
N GLU A 87 4.15 11.68 -5.22
CA GLU A 87 3.98 10.25 -4.90
C GLU A 87 2.57 9.73 -5.23
N ILE A 88 2.48 8.94 -6.30
CA ILE A 88 1.21 8.37 -6.80
C ILE A 88 0.94 6.94 -6.29
N ASN A 89 1.51 6.58 -5.14
CA ASN A 89 1.39 5.22 -4.59
C ASN A 89 -0.02 4.98 -4.02
N ARG A 90 -0.63 3.83 -4.33
CA ARG A 90 -2.01 3.47 -3.97
C ARG A 90 -2.08 2.10 -3.28
N TYR A 91 -3.12 1.90 -2.49
CA TYR A 91 -3.47 0.62 -1.89
C TYR A 91 -4.53 -0.04 -2.75
N VAL A 92 -4.33 -1.30 -3.11
CA VAL A 92 -5.26 -2.06 -3.94
C VAL A 92 -5.46 -3.43 -3.33
N VAL A 93 -6.69 -3.93 -3.34
CA VAL A 93 -7.04 -5.26 -2.87
C VAL A 93 -7.92 -5.93 -3.90
N GLY A 94 -7.67 -7.21 -4.16
CA GLY A 94 -8.47 -7.98 -5.10
C GLY A 94 -8.13 -9.46 -5.04
N MET A 95 -9.01 -10.26 -5.61
CA MET A 95 -8.80 -11.68 -5.82
C MET A 95 -7.89 -11.90 -7.03
N CYS A 96 -7.03 -12.91 -6.96
CA CYS A 96 -6.16 -13.36 -8.02
C CYS A 96 -6.33 -14.87 -8.18
N GLU A 97 -6.50 -15.32 -9.41
CA GLU A 97 -6.34 -16.72 -9.78
C GLU A 97 -4.86 -17.02 -10.00
N LYS A 98 -4.34 -18.08 -9.38
CA LYS A 98 -2.92 -18.42 -9.46
C LYS A 98 -2.51 -18.88 -10.86
N SER A 99 -3.36 -19.66 -11.54
CA SER A 99 -3.11 -20.14 -12.91
C SER A 99 -2.92 -18.99 -13.92
N ALA A 100 -3.54 -17.83 -13.66
CA ALA A 100 -3.48 -16.65 -14.50
C ALA A 100 -2.22 -15.78 -14.28
N VAL A 101 -1.35 -16.14 -13.33
CA VAL A 101 -0.11 -15.42 -13.05
C VAL A 101 0.95 -15.80 -14.07
N THR A 102 1.47 -14.81 -14.78
CA THR A 102 2.49 -15.01 -15.82
C THR A 102 3.85 -14.49 -15.37
N CYS A 103 4.87 -15.33 -15.49
CA CYS A 103 6.25 -14.98 -15.17
C CYS A 103 7.09 -14.93 -16.44
N LEU A 104 7.76 -13.80 -16.67
CA LEU A 104 8.59 -13.58 -17.83
C LEU A 104 9.98 -13.10 -17.39
N VAL A 105 11.02 -13.75 -17.89
CA VAL A 105 12.41 -13.33 -17.74
C VAL A 105 12.91 -12.86 -19.11
N SER A 106 13.64 -11.74 -19.16
CA SER A 106 14.20 -11.26 -20.42
C SER A 106 15.28 -12.20 -20.92
N ALA A 107 15.20 -12.60 -22.20
CA ALA A 107 16.20 -13.42 -22.85
C ALA A 107 17.54 -12.70 -23.01
N GLU A 108 17.50 -11.37 -23.17
CA GLU A 108 18.69 -10.52 -23.38
C GLU A 108 19.34 -10.12 -22.04
N GLU A 109 18.51 -9.89 -21.02
CA GLU A 109 18.94 -9.44 -19.69
C GLU A 109 18.32 -10.31 -18.60
N PRO A 110 18.92 -11.45 -18.23
CA PRO A 110 18.35 -12.38 -17.26
C PRO A 110 18.04 -11.77 -15.88
N SER A 111 18.66 -10.63 -15.54
CA SER A 111 18.38 -9.86 -14.33
C SER A 111 17.03 -9.13 -14.36
N LYS A 112 16.47 -8.89 -15.55
CA LYS A 112 15.17 -8.27 -15.75
C LYS A 112 14.09 -9.35 -15.85
N SER A 113 13.19 -9.36 -14.88
CA SER A 113 12.03 -10.23 -14.89
C SER A 113 10.78 -9.47 -14.48
N ARG A 114 9.62 -9.98 -14.89
CA ARG A 114 8.31 -9.45 -14.52
C ARG A 114 7.32 -10.57 -14.25
N VAL A 115 6.51 -10.37 -13.22
CA VAL A 115 5.37 -11.21 -12.89
C VAL A 115 4.11 -10.38 -13.10
N LYS A 116 3.31 -10.73 -14.12
CA LYS A 116 2.08 -10.02 -14.50
C LYS A 116 0.86 -10.85 -14.09
N PHE A 117 -0.08 -10.20 -13.42
CA PHE A 117 -1.32 -10.81 -12.95
C PHE A 117 -2.43 -9.76 -12.88
N LYS A 118 -3.66 -10.21 -12.60
CA LYS A 118 -4.83 -9.34 -12.47
C LYS A 118 -5.43 -9.48 -11.07
N LEU A 119 -5.88 -8.35 -10.53
CA LEU A 119 -6.67 -8.29 -9.30
C LEU A 119 -8.11 -7.96 -9.65
N TYR A 120 -9.03 -8.80 -9.23
CA TYR A 120 -10.46 -8.63 -9.46
C TYR A 120 -11.18 -8.32 -8.13
N ASP A 121 -12.00 -7.26 -8.11
CA ASP A 121 -12.76 -6.85 -6.92
C ASP A 121 -14.23 -7.30 -6.93
N GLY A 122 -14.66 -8.01 -7.96
CA GLY A 122 -16.06 -8.41 -8.19
C GLY A 122 -16.74 -7.57 -9.28
N ARG A 123 -16.13 -6.46 -9.71
CA ARG A 123 -16.65 -5.59 -10.78
C ARG A 123 -15.60 -5.26 -11.82
N ASN A 124 -14.41 -4.91 -11.37
CA ASN A 124 -13.32 -4.41 -12.19
C ASN A 124 -12.06 -5.25 -12.01
N GLU A 125 -11.23 -5.24 -13.05
CA GLU A 125 -9.90 -5.83 -13.02
C GLU A 125 -8.84 -4.72 -12.99
N ALA A 126 -7.83 -4.90 -12.13
CA ALA A 126 -6.61 -4.09 -12.13
C ALA A 126 -5.43 -4.95 -12.57
N ILE A 127 -4.69 -4.47 -13.58
CA ILE A 127 -3.47 -5.13 -14.05
C ILE A 127 -2.32 -4.77 -13.12
N VAL A 128 -1.59 -5.78 -12.65
CA VAL A 128 -0.43 -5.62 -11.78
C VAL A 128 0.79 -6.26 -12.42
N THR A 129 1.94 -5.61 -12.32
CA THR A 129 3.23 -6.14 -12.77
C THR A 129 4.29 -5.89 -11.72
N PHE A 130 4.80 -6.97 -11.12
CA PHE A 130 5.92 -6.92 -10.19
C PHE A 130 7.22 -7.26 -10.88
N PHE A 131 8.24 -6.45 -10.66
CA PHE A 131 9.53 -6.57 -11.33
C PHE A 131 10.58 -7.24 -10.43
N ASN A 132 11.46 -7.98 -11.08
CA ASN A 132 12.70 -8.53 -10.53
C ASN A 132 12.47 -9.35 -9.26
N GLU A 133 13.40 -9.26 -8.30
CA GLU A 133 13.39 -10.02 -7.04
C GLU A 133 12.05 -9.93 -6.29
N PHE A 134 11.41 -8.76 -6.29
CA PHE A 134 10.11 -8.59 -5.64
C PHE A 134 9.01 -9.44 -6.32
N GLY A 135 8.99 -9.49 -7.65
CA GLY A 135 8.08 -10.36 -8.40
C GLY A 135 8.37 -11.85 -8.17
N GLN A 136 9.64 -12.24 -8.12
CA GLN A 136 10.04 -13.62 -7.84
C GLN A 136 9.69 -14.05 -6.41
N ALA A 137 9.83 -13.16 -5.42
CA ALA A 137 9.39 -13.41 -4.05
C ALA A 137 7.87 -13.60 -3.97
N PHE A 138 7.12 -12.77 -4.71
CA PHE A 138 5.67 -12.90 -4.82
C PHE A 138 5.24 -14.23 -5.46
N GLU A 139 5.86 -14.63 -6.57
CA GLU A 139 5.55 -15.90 -7.23
C GLU A 139 5.83 -17.10 -6.31
N ARG A 140 6.97 -17.10 -5.59
CA ARG A 140 7.27 -18.14 -4.58
C ARG A 140 6.21 -18.18 -3.49
N ALA A 141 5.85 -17.03 -2.93
CA ALA A 141 4.82 -16.95 -1.89
C ALA A 141 3.46 -17.45 -2.39
N LEU A 142 3.07 -17.17 -3.64
CA LEU A 142 1.84 -17.72 -4.23
C LEU A 142 1.87 -19.24 -4.34
N LYS A 143 3.00 -19.83 -4.71
CA LYS A 143 3.15 -21.30 -4.84
C LYS A 143 3.02 -22.02 -3.50
N GLU A 144 3.38 -21.38 -2.39
CA GLU A 144 3.26 -21.93 -1.04
C GLU A 144 1.79 -22.05 -0.57
N HIS A 145 0.86 -21.32 -1.19
CA HIS A 145 -0.57 -21.40 -0.86
C HIS A 145 -1.25 -22.51 -1.65
N SER A 146 -2.12 -23.29 -1.01
CA SER A 146 -2.81 -24.43 -1.63
C SER A 146 -4.01 -24.02 -2.49
N GLU A 147 -4.59 -22.87 -2.17
CA GLU A 147 -5.81 -22.36 -2.76
C GLU A 147 -5.55 -21.82 -4.17
N GLU A 148 -6.37 -22.21 -5.14
CA GLU A 148 -6.25 -21.71 -6.53
C GLU A 148 -6.58 -20.21 -6.62
N HIS A 149 -7.54 -19.76 -5.82
CA HIS A 149 -7.96 -18.38 -5.73
C HIS A 149 -7.48 -17.80 -4.40
N VAL A 150 -6.74 -16.70 -4.47
CA VAL A 150 -6.22 -16.00 -3.29
C VAL A 150 -6.63 -14.54 -3.31
N VAL A 151 -6.83 -13.94 -2.14
CA VAL A 151 -7.04 -12.50 -2.02
C VAL A 151 -5.73 -11.83 -1.67
N ILE A 152 -5.37 -10.83 -2.46
CA ILE A 152 -4.10 -10.13 -2.37
C ILE A 152 -4.35 -8.68 -2.01
N ILE A 153 -3.67 -8.20 -0.97
CA ILE A 153 -3.53 -6.78 -0.68
C ILE A 153 -2.18 -6.33 -1.20
N VAL A 154 -2.17 -5.33 -2.09
CA VAL A 154 -0.96 -4.63 -2.52
C VAL A 154 -0.95 -3.24 -1.90
N ALA A 155 -0.05 -3.05 -0.94
CA ALA A 155 0.20 -1.77 -0.30
C ALA A 155 1.22 -0.95 -1.10
N SER A 156 1.00 0.36 -1.21
CA SER A 156 1.92 1.31 -1.86
C SER A 156 2.31 0.92 -3.30
N ALA A 157 1.35 0.44 -4.09
CA ALA A 157 1.53 0.15 -5.51
C ALA A 157 1.68 1.46 -6.31
N LYS A 158 2.64 1.51 -7.22
CA LYS A 158 2.82 2.66 -8.11
C LYS A 158 1.88 2.54 -9.30
N VAL A 159 1.08 3.58 -9.57
CA VAL A 159 0.25 3.65 -10.77
C VAL A 159 1.12 4.09 -11.95
N ASN A 160 1.04 3.37 -13.06
CA ASN A 160 1.71 3.73 -14.31
C ASN A 160 0.73 3.64 -15.48
N LYS A 161 1.09 4.28 -16.58
CA LYS A 161 0.38 4.23 -17.84
C LYS A 161 1.35 3.76 -18.92
N TYR A 162 1.04 2.68 -19.61
CA TYR A 162 1.86 2.19 -20.70
C TYR A 162 1.60 3.06 -21.93
N GLU A 163 2.63 3.74 -22.43
CA GLU A 163 2.46 4.79 -23.44
C GLU A 163 1.89 4.27 -24.76
N ALA A 164 2.31 3.08 -25.21
CA ALA A 164 1.94 2.57 -26.53
C ALA A 164 0.45 2.25 -26.68
N ASN A 165 -0.20 1.74 -25.65
CA ASN A 165 -1.62 1.34 -25.68
C ASN A 165 -2.49 2.06 -24.65
N GLN A 166 -1.92 3.02 -23.91
CA GLN A 166 -2.58 3.77 -22.84
C GLN A 166 -3.11 2.90 -21.68
N GLU A 167 -2.67 1.64 -21.56
CA GLU A 167 -3.09 0.71 -20.51
C GLU A 167 -2.58 1.17 -19.14
N ILE A 168 -3.49 1.28 -18.17
CA ILE A 168 -3.16 1.60 -16.79
C ILE A 168 -2.77 0.30 -16.09
N TYR A 169 -1.61 0.30 -15.45
CA TYR A 169 -1.14 -0.84 -14.68
C TYR A 169 -0.45 -0.40 -13.39
N LEU A 170 -0.51 -1.28 -12.39
CA LEU A 170 0.13 -1.11 -11.11
C LEU A 170 1.49 -1.81 -11.12
N SER A 171 2.49 -1.19 -10.53
CA SER A 171 3.81 -1.81 -10.35
C SER A 171 4.31 -1.72 -8.93
N ASN A 172 5.32 -2.53 -8.61
CA ASN A 172 6.06 -2.32 -7.37
C ASN A 172 6.96 -1.08 -7.44
N TYR A 173 7.13 -0.47 -6.28
CA TYR A 173 8.08 0.56 -5.88
C TYR A 173 8.76 0.04 -4.59
N PRO A 174 9.92 0.57 -4.14
CA PRO A 174 10.56 0.08 -2.91
C PRO A 174 9.66 0.05 -1.66
N ALA A 175 8.66 0.93 -1.58
CA ALA A 175 7.66 0.94 -0.51
C ALA A 175 6.55 -0.13 -0.65
N THR A 176 6.45 -0.80 -1.81
CA THR A 176 5.36 -1.74 -2.10
C THR A 176 5.48 -3.00 -1.26
N ARG A 177 4.40 -3.42 -0.61
CA ARG A 177 4.31 -4.70 0.10
C ARG A 177 3.09 -5.46 -0.39
N PHE A 178 3.18 -6.78 -0.45
CA PHE A 178 2.02 -7.62 -0.77
C PHE A 178 1.68 -8.49 0.45
N TYR A 179 0.40 -8.83 0.56
CA TYR A 179 -0.08 -9.76 1.56
C TYR A 179 -1.12 -10.67 0.93
N ILE A 180 -0.99 -11.97 1.20
CA ILE A 180 -1.87 -13.02 0.66
C ILE A 180 -2.74 -13.53 1.81
N ASN A 181 -4.06 -13.66 1.56
CA ASN A 181 -5.06 -14.23 2.46
C ASN A 181 -4.98 -13.72 3.92
N GLN A 182 -4.63 -12.44 4.10
CA GLN A 182 -4.56 -11.86 5.45
C GLN A 182 -5.93 -11.76 6.10
N ASN A 183 -5.96 -11.94 7.41
CA ASN A 183 -7.15 -11.67 8.22
C ASN A 183 -7.37 -10.14 8.34
N HIS A 184 -8.02 -9.57 7.34
CA HIS A 184 -8.31 -8.15 7.25
C HIS A 184 -9.73 -7.93 6.74
N TYR A 185 -10.41 -6.90 7.26
CA TYR A 185 -11.80 -6.58 6.90
C TYR A 185 -12.03 -6.50 5.39
N SER A 186 -11.14 -5.86 4.64
CA SER A 186 -11.24 -5.76 3.18
C SER A 186 -11.15 -7.12 2.47
N VAL A 187 -10.39 -8.07 3.01
CA VAL A 187 -10.28 -9.43 2.47
C VAL A 187 -11.59 -10.17 2.69
N SER A 188 -12.12 -10.12 3.93
CA SER A 188 -13.42 -10.72 4.24
C SER A 188 -14.55 -10.10 3.42
N LYS A 189 -14.50 -8.79 3.16
CA LYS A 189 -15.49 -8.10 2.32
C LYS A 189 -15.46 -8.62 0.87
N ILE A 190 -14.27 -8.73 0.27
CA ILE A 190 -14.12 -9.26 -1.10
C ILE A 190 -14.53 -10.72 -1.18
N GLN A 191 -14.12 -11.55 -0.21
CA GLN A 191 -14.53 -12.96 -0.19
C GLN A 191 -16.05 -13.10 -0.15
N LYS A 192 -16.72 -12.31 0.69
CA LYS A 192 -18.19 -12.28 0.76
C LYS A 192 -18.83 -11.81 -0.55
N SER A 193 -18.33 -10.73 -1.16
CA SER A 193 -18.90 -10.22 -2.41
C SER A 193 -18.77 -11.23 -3.56
N MET A 194 -17.70 -12.03 -3.59
CA MET A 194 -17.50 -13.07 -4.59
C MET A 194 -18.42 -14.28 -4.41
N ILE A 195 -18.68 -14.68 -3.15
CA ILE A 195 -19.58 -15.81 -2.84
C ILE A 195 -21.04 -15.45 -3.13
N LEU A 196 -21.42 -14.21 -2.85
CA LEU A 196 -22.82 -13.78 -2.92
C LEU A 196 -23.26 -13.35 -4.31
N GLY A 197 -22.36 -13.13 -5.28
CA GLY A 197 -22.73 -12.68 -6.62
C GLY A 197 -23.64 -11.44 -6.62
N THR A 198 -23.60 -10.66 -5.54
CA THR A 198 -24.53 -9.55 -5.34
C THR A 198 -24.00 -8.35 -6.10
N GLU A 199 -24.70 -8.01 -7.17
CA GLU A 199 -25.04 -6.62 -7.45
C GLU A 199 -25.23 -5.93 -6.10
N ASP A 200 -24.54 -4.81 -5.84
CA ASP A 200 -25.02 -3.89 -4.82
C ASP A 200 -26.38 -3.43 -5.34
N LYS A 201 -27.43 -4.18 -5.04
CA LYS A 201 -28.74 -3.60 -5.01
C LYS A 201 -28.68 -2.62 -3.84
N ASP A 202 -28.96 -1.36 -4.13
CA ASP A 202 -29.30 -0.32 -3.17
C ASP A 202 -30.58 -0.69 -2.37
N GLU A 203 -30.76 -1.94 -1.96
CA GLU A 203 -31.97 -2.46 -1.34
C GLU A 203 -32.07 -2.13 0.17
N ASP A 204 -31.06 -1.49 0.77
CA ASP A 204 -31.16 -0.96 2.15
C ASP A 204 -30.78 0.53 2.28
N ALA A 205 -30.60 1.26 1.17
CA ALA A 205 -30.60 2.72 1.26
C ALA A 205 -32.05 3.18 1.37
N THR A 206 -32.58 3.29 2.59
CA THR A 206 -33.89 3.94 2.79
C THR A 206 -33.78 5.40 2.35
N ILE A 207 -34.26 5.71 1.15
CA ILE A 207 -34.28 7.06 0.61
C ILE A 207 -35.46 7.79 1.25
N PHE A 208 -35.15 8.64 2.23
CA PHE A 208 -36.15 9.53 2.82
C PHE A 208 -36.36 10.76 1.93
N THR A 209 -37.61 11.04 1.60
CA THR A 209 -37.99 12.31 0.99
C THR A 209 -37.87 13.45 2.02
N VAL A 210 -37.67 14.68 1.55
CA VAL A 210 -37.62 15.90 2.41
C VAL A 210 -38.85 16.02 3.31
N LYS A 211 -39.99 15.43 2.91
CA LYS A 211 -41.24 15.41 3.68
C LYS A 211 -41.15 14.45 4.89
N GLU A 212 -40.54 13.27 4.72
CA GLU A 212 -40.37 12.27 5.77
C GLU A 212 -39.32 12.71 6.80
N ILE A 213 -38.25 13.37 6.36
CA ILE A 213 -37.23 13.94 7.25
C ILE A 213 -37.84 14.98 8.21
N LYS A 214 -38.79 15.79 7.73
CA LYS A 214 -39.45 16.82 8.54
C LYS A 214 -40.38 16.26 9.62
N GLN A 215 -40.67 14.96 9.62
CA GLN A 215 -41.53 14.31 10.61
C GLN A 215 -40.74 13.57 11.70
N LEU A 216 -39.45 13.28 11.49
CA LEU A 216 -38.59 12.50 12.40
C LEU A 216 -38.13 13.21 13.69
N GLY A 217 -38.85 14.25 14.13
CA GLY A 217 -38.52 15.00 15.35
C GLY A 217 -39.73 15.60 16.03
N LYS A 218 -40.92 15.01 15.82
CA LYS A 218 -42.16 15.36 16.50
C LYS A 218 -42.67 14.16 17.27
N ASP A 219 -41.93 13.79 18.31
CA ASP A 219 -42.44 13.08 19.47
C ASP A 219 -42.16 13.94 20.71
#